data_AF-A0A929ZGU9-F1
#
_entry.id   AF-A0A929ZGU9-F1
#
_cell.length_a   1.000
_cell.length_b   1.000
_cell.length_c   1.000
_cell.angle_alpha   90.00
_cell.angle_beta   90.00
_cell.angle_gamma   90.00
#
_symmetry.space_group_name_H-M   'P 1'
#
loop_
_entity.id
_entity.type
_entity.pdbx_description
1 polymer ?
#
loop_
_entity_poly.entity_id
_entity_poly.type
_entity_poly.pdbx_seq_one_letter_code
_entity_poly.pdbx_strand_id
1 'polypeptide(L)' 'MKIASLTPKQWASGQLVQIKPKLRGWLHLAAAPLSLAASIVLVCLAPTTPTKIGSAVYLACSLILFGVSAT' A
#
# COMPACT_ATOMS: atom_id res chain seq x y z
N MET A 1 4.52 16.83 8.36
CA MET A 1 3.33 16.29 9.05
C MET A 1 3.71 15.92 10.48
N LYS A 2 3.15 16.60 11.47
CA LYS A 2 3.35 16.33 12.90
C LYS A 2 2.41 15.16 13.24
N ILE A 3 2.87 13.93 12.99
CA ILE A 3 2.04 12.74 13.15
C ILE A 3 1.69 12.60 14.63
N ALA A 4 0.39 12.66 14.91
CA ALA A 4 -0.18 12.64 16.23
C ALA A 4 0.22 11.40 17.05
N SER A 5 0.24 11.63 18.37
CA SER A 5 0.41 10.74 19.53
C SER A 5 1.80 10.13 19.76
N LEU A 6 2.66 10.91 20.44
CA LEU A 6 3.86 10.41 21.12
C LEU A 6 3.54 9.77 22.50
N THR A 7 2.27 9.75 22.92
CA THR A 7 1.82 9.19 24.20
C THR A 7 0.86 8.03 23.96
N PRO A 8 1.38 6.79 23.89
CA PRO A 8 0.53 5.61 23.92
C PRO A 8 -0.20 5.53 25.26
N LYS A 9 -1.55 5.57 25.23
CA LYS A 9 -2.37 5.44 26.43
C LYS A 9 -2.48 3.96 26.79
N GLN A 10 -1.91 3.57 27.92
CA GLN A 10 -2.08 2.24 28.48
C GLN A 10 -3.46 2.18 29.14
N TRP A 11 -4.35 1.33 28.62
CA TRP A 11 -5.72 1.16 29.13
C TRP A 11 -5.79 0.08 30.23
N ALA A 12 -4.85 -0.85 30.23
CA ALA A 12 -4.78 -1.95 31.19
C ALA A 12 -3.34 -2.23 31.65
N SER A 13 -3.18 -2.63 32.91
CA SER A 13 -1.90 -3.04 33.49
C SER A 13 -1.34 -4.25 32.73
N GLY A 14 -0.13 -4.11 32.16
CA GLY A 14 0.52 -5.15 31.35
C GLY A 14 0.22 -5.10 29.84
N GLN A 15 -0.55 -4.13 29.35
CA GLN A 15 -0.78 -3.96 27.92
C GLN A 15 0.53 -3.61 27.18
N LEU A 16 0.89 -4.43 26.18
CA LEU A 16 1.98 -4.13 25.26
C LEU A 16 1.59 -2.92 24.38
N VAL A 17 2.37 -1.85 24.51
CA VAL A 17 2.18 -0.64 23.73
C VAL A 17 2.65 -0.88 22.29
N GLN A 18 1.70 -0.90 21.35
CA GLN A 18 2.01 -0.98 19.93
C GLN A 18 2.55 0.36 19.43
N ILE A 19 3.87 0.43 19.20
CA ILE A 19 4.51 1.59 18.59
C ILE A 19 4.09 1.63 17.12
N LYS A 20 3.43 2.72 16.72
CA LYS A 20 3.02 2.89 15.32
C LYS A 20 4.27 2.89 14.42
N PRO A 21 4.41 1.95 13.46
CA PRO A 21 5.59 1.87 12.64
C PRO A 21 5.71 3.13 11.77
N LYS A 22 6.78 3.91 11.98
CA LYS A 22 7.04 5.14 11.22
C LYS A 22 7.25 4.89 9.73
N LEU A 23 7.63 3.66 9.35
CA LEU A 23 7.92 3.28 7.97
C LEU A 23 6.67 2.98 7.11
N ARG A 24 5.49 2.76 7.73
CA ARG A 24 4.31 2.28 6.97
C ARG A 24 3.89 3.23 5.85
N GLY A 25 3.95 4.54 6.10
CA GLY A 25 3.59 5.56 5.11
C GLY A 25 4.65 5.70 4.01
N TRP A 26 5.93 5.56 4.37
CA TRP A 26 7.05 5.58 3.42
C TRP A 26 7.00 4.39 2.46
N LEU A 27 6.65 3.21 2.97
CA LEU A 27 6.47 2.01 2.13
C LEU A 27 5.33 2.20 1.14
N HIS A 28 4.19 2.77 1.55
CA HIS A 28 3.09 3.06 0.63
C HIS A 28 3.45 4.12 -0.43
N LEU A 29 4.19 5.16 -0.04
CA LEU A 29 4.62 6.21 -0.96
C LEU A 29 5.55 5.68 -2.05
N ALA A 30 6.44 4.74 -1.73
CA ALA A 30 7.31 4.10 -2.72
C ALA A 30 6.59 2.99 -3.51
N ALA A 31 5.76 2.18 -2.84
CA ALA A 31 5.08 1.05 -3.45
C ALA A 31 3.99 1.47 -4.44
N ALA A 32 3.27 2.56 -4.20
CA ALA A 32 2.22 3.04 -5.11
C ALA A 32 2.73 3.34 -6.54
N PRO A 33 3.76 4.21 -6.75
CA PRO A 33 4.28 4.48 -8.09
C PRO A 33 4.98 3.27 -8.71
N LEU A 34 5.70 2.48 -7.90
CA LEU A 34 6.38 1.27 -8.39
C LEU A 34 5.37 0.23 -8.87
N SER A 35 4.30 0.02 -8.11
CA SER A 35 3.22 -0.89 -8.47
C SER A 35 2.50 -0.43 -9.74
N LEU A 36 2.25 0.88 -9.89
CA LEU A 36 1.63 1.43 -11.10
C LEU A 36 2.51 1.12 -12.33
N ALA A 37 3.80 1.44 -12.26
CA ALA A 37 4.74 1.18 -13.35
C ALA A 37 4.81 -0.31 -13.72
N ALA A 38 4.99 -1.20 -12.72
CA ALA A 38 5.06 -2.63 -12.94
C ALA A 38 3.77 -3.21 -13.55
N SER A 39 2.61 -2.71 -13.11
CA SER A 39 1.32 -3.18 -13.63
C SER A 39 1.06 -2.71 -15.06
N ILE A 40 1.49 -1.49 -15.42
CA ILE A 40 1.44 -1.01 -16.81
C ILE A 40 2.29 -1.93 -17.70
N VAL A 41 3.53 -2.22 -17.27
CA VAL A 41 4.41 -3.15 -18.01
C VAL A 41 3.74 -4.51 -18.18
N LEU A 42 3.11 -5.04 -17.13
CA LEU A 42 2.40 -6.32 -17.17
C LEU A 42 1.23 -6.33 -18.18
N VAL A 43 0.47 -5.23 -18.28
CA VAL A 43 -0.61 -5.08 -19.28
C VAL A 43 -0.03 -4.99 -20.70
N CYS A 44 1.07 -4.28 -20.89
CA CYS A 44 1.74 -4.14 -22.19
C CYS A 44 2.32 -5.47 -22.70
N LEU A 45 2.92 -6.27 -21.81
CA LEU A 45 3.53 -7.56 -22.16
C LEU A 45 2.54 -8.72 -22.30
N ALA A 46 1.28 -8.53 -21.88
CA ALA A 46 0.27 -9.58 -21.94
C ALA A 46 -0.08 -9.96 -23.40
N PRO A 47 0.13 -11.23 -23.82
CA PRO A 47 0.06 -11.62 -25.23
C PRO A 47 -1.36 -11.87 -25.75
N THR A 48 -2.32 -12.18 -24.86
CA THR A 48 -3.69 -12.53 -25.23
C THR A 48 -4.70 -11.62 -24.54
N THR A 49 -5.87 -11.44 -25.15
CA THR A 49 -6.95 -10.62 -24.58
C THR A 49 -7.32 -11.02 -23.15
N PRO A 50 -7.50 -12.31 -22.80
CA PRO A 50 -7.78 -12.70 -21.41
C PRO A 50 -6.67 -12.29 -20.44
N THR A 51 -5.40 -12.46 -20.83
CA THR A 51 -4.27 -12.06 -19.98
C THR A 51 -4.19 -10.56 -19.79
N LYS A 52 -4.51 -9.75 -20.81
CA LYS A 52 -4.60 -8.27 -20.67
C LYS A 52 -5.67 -7.85 -19.69
N ILE A 53 -6.85 -8.47 -19.76
CA ILE A 53 -7.96 -8.19 -18.83
C ILE A 53 -7.54 -8.56 -17.40
N GLY A 54 -6.95 -9.75 -17.21
CA GLY A 54 -6.41 -10.16 -15.90
C GLY A 54 -5.37 -9.17 -15.35
N SER A 55 -4.41 -8.75 -16.18
CA SER A 55 -3.41 -7.75 -15.81
C SER A 55 -4.03 -6.39 -15.47
N ALA A 56 -5.08 -5.97 -16.17
CA ALA A 56 -5.79 -4.72 -15.90
C ALA A 56 -6.54 -4.75 -14.57
N VAL A 57 -7.18 -5.89 -14.25
CA VAL A 57 -7.82 -6.10 -12.93
C VAL A 57 -6.76 -6.07 -11.82
N TYR A 58 -5.62 -6.75 -12.01
CA TYR A 58 -4.51 -6.71 -11.07
C TYR A 58 -4.00 -5.28 -10.83
N LEU A 59 -3.81 -4.50 -11.89
CA LEU A 59 -3.44 -3.08 -11.81
C LEU A 59 -4.42 -2.31 -10.93
N ALA A 60 -5.73 -2.44 -11.18
CA ALA A 60 -6.76 -1.73 -10.43
C ALA A 60 -6.74 -2.10 -8.93
N CYS A 61 -6.69 -3.40 -8.62
CA CYS A 61 -6.60 -3.87 -7.24
C CYS A 61 -5.33 -3.36 -6.54
N SER A 62 -4.20 -3.36 -7.23
CA SER A 62 -2.93 -2.91 -6.68
C SER A 62 -2.93 -1.41 -6.38
N LEU A 63 -3.53 -0.60 -7.24
CA LEU A 63 -3.73 0.83 -6.98
C LEU A 63 -4.62 1.10 -5.78
N ILE A 64 -5.68 0.30 -5.58
CA ILE A 64 -6.53 0.40 -4.39
C ILE A 64 -5.74 0.02 -3.13
N LEU A 65 -5.02 -1.11 -3.18
CA LEU A 65 -4.22 -1.63 -2.06
C LEU A 65 -3.19 -0.60 -1.57
N PHE A 66 -2.43 0.01 -2.49
CA PHE A 66 -1.39 0.96 -2.12
C PHE A 66 -1.87 2.40 -1.99
N GLY A 67 -2.84 2.83 -2.79
CA GLY A 67 -3.36 4.19 -2.81
C GLY A 67 -4.19 4.56 -1.58
N VAL A 68 -5.09 3.68 -1.13
CA VAL A 68 -5.98 3.96 0.02
C VAL A 68 -5.18 4.15 1.33
N SER A 69 -4.07 3.44 1.48
CA SER A 69 -3.24 3.51 2.70
C SER A 69 -2.09 4.54 2.61
N ALA A 70 -1.96 5.28 1.51
CA ALA A 70 -1.01 6.38 1.35
C ALA A 70 -1.52 7.74 1.88
N THR A 71 -2.82 7.85 2.15
CA THR A 71 -3.51 9.01 2.76
C THR A 71 -3.59 8.92 4.29
#